data_AF-A0A6J4QPT7-F1
#
_entry.id   AF-A0A6J4QPT7-F1
#
_cell.length_a   1.000
_cell.length_b   1.000
_cell.length_c   1.000
_cell.angle_alpha   90.00
_cell.angle_beta   90.00
_cell.angle_gamma   90.00
#
_symmetry.space_group_name_H-M   'P 1'
#
loop_
_entity.id
_entity.type
_entity.pdbx_description
1 polymer ?
#
loop_
_entity_poly.entity_id
_entity_poly.type
_entity_poly.pdbx_seq_one_letter_code
_entity_poly.pdbx_strand_id
1 'polypeptide(L)'
;MKLCIRPRQPHHLPPTTAANGDPALRHRAAMEAWVAAGKAAVFELCVQLATHECIPTPRAGDPPKEVMAAEYCDLQWDEAASPYVKVGTLTFPATPQADLSQDFPWSPLHFNAWNTLPSMAPLGQTFRARKHAHKAHTDVRLTHLYGTQPGAMVGKAPF
;
A
#
# COMPACT_ATOMS: atom_id res chain seq x y z
N MET A 1 -0.03 14.16 -8.10
CA MET A 1 -0.68 12.98 -8.71
C MET A 1 -1.13 12.04 -7.60
N LYS A 2 -2.29 11.38 -7.75
CA LYS A 2 -2.73 10.27 -6.89
C LYS A 2 -2.69 8.97 -7.69
N LEU A 3 -2.33 7.87 -7.02
CA LEU A 3 -2.36 6.51 -7.58
C LEU A 3 -3.61 5.78 -7.07
N CYS A 4 -4.26 5.00 -7.93
CA CYS A 4 -5.40 4.17 -7.58
C CYS A 4 -5.22 2.78 -8.17
N ILE A 5 -5.53 1.75 -7.37
CA ILE A 5 -5.52 0.35 -7.79
C ILE A 5 -6.96 -0.13 -7.75
N ARG A 6 -7.53 -0.45 -8.91
CA ARG A 6 -8.93 -0.88 -9.04
C ARG A 6 -9.00 -2.37 -9.41
N PRO A 7 -9.69 -3.23 -8.64
CA PRO A 7 -9.85 -4.63 -9.03
C PRO A 7 -10.70 -4.73 -10.30
N ARG A 8 -10.26 -5.52 -11.29
CA ARG A 8 -11.08 -5.84 -12.47
C ARG A 8 -12.22 -6.79 -12.15
N GLN A 9 -12.02 -7.62 -11.14
CA GLN A 9 -13.02 -8.54 -10.62
C GLN A 9 -13.09 -8.32 -9.11
N PRO A 10 -14.15 -7.69 -8.59
CA PRO A 10 -14.28 -7.50 -7.16
C PRO A 10 -14.42 -8.85 -6.46
N HIS A 11 -13.58 -9.08 -5.45
CA HIS A 11 -13.75 -10.21 -4.56
C HIS A 11 -14.80 -9.85 -3.50
N HIS A 12 -16.02 -10.36 -3.67
CA HIS A 12 -17.09 -10.12 -2.71
C HIS A 12 -16.85 -10.97 -1.45
N LEU A 13 -16.43 -10.30 -0.39
CA LEU A 13 -16.38 -10.89 0.95
C LEU A 13 -17.72 -10.62 1.66
N PRO A 14 -18.30 -11.62 2.34
CA PRO A 14 -19.48 -11.37 3.17
C PRO A 14 -19.15 -10.36 4.28
N PRO A 15 -20.11 -9.49 4.64
CA PRO A 15 -19.90 -8.42 5.62
C PRO A 15 -19.39 -8.96 6.97
N THR A 16 -18.51 -8.20 7.61
CA THR A 16 -17.96 -8.51 8.93
C THR A 16 -18.97 -8.16 10.03
N THR A 17 -19.36 -9.15 10.83
CA THR A 17 -19.97 -8.96 12.14
C THR A 17 -18.98 -9.43 13.21
N ALA A 18 -19.14 -8.99 14.46
CA ALA A 18 -18.30 -9.44 15.58
C ALA A 18 -18.34 -10.97 15.79
N ALA A 19 -19.38 -11.65 15.31
CA ALA A 19 -19.51 -13.11 15.35
C ALA A 19 -18.61 -13.83 14.32
N ASN A 20 -18.05 -13.11 13.34
CA ASN A 20 -17.34 -13.72 12.21
C ASN A 20 -15.85 -13.96 12.48
N GLY A 21 -15.36 -13.85 13.72
CA GLY A 21 -13.97 -14.12 14.10
C GLY A 21 -12.96 -13.07 13.61
N ASP A 22 -11.67 -13.43 13.66
CA ASP A 22 -10.56 -12.54 13.30
C ASP A 22 -10.61 -12.16 11.80
N PRO A 23 -10.73 -10.86 11.46
CA PRO A 23 -10.78 -10.40 10.07
C PRO A 23 -9.51 -10.74 9.28
N ALA A 24 -8.33 -10.77 9.91
CA ALA A 24 -7.07 -11.08 9.23
C ALA A 24 -7.01 -12.53 8.77
N LEU A 25 -7.40 -13.47 9.64
CA LEU A 25 -7.46 -14.91 9.30
C LEU A 25 -8.48 -15.16 8.17
N ARG A 26 -9.61 -14.44 8.18
CA ARG A 26 -10.60 -14.52 7.12
C ARG A 26 -10.11 -13.99 5.78
N HIS A 27 -9.46 -12.83 5.76
CA HIS A 27 -8.88 -12.28 4.53
C HIS A 27 -7.80 -13.20 3.95
N ARG A 28 -7.00 -13.82 4.81
CA ARG A 28 -6.05 -14.86 4.42
C ARG A 28 -6.75 -16.07 3.78
N ALA A 29 -7.72 -16.68 4.46
CA ALA A 29 -8.43 -17.86 3.96
C ALA A 29 -9.16 -17.58 2.63
N ALA A 30 -9.74 -16.38 2.49
CA ALA A 30 -10.34 -15.91 1.25
C ALA A 30 -9.33 -15.81 0.10
N MET A 31 -8.13 -15.28 0.36
CA MET A 31 -7.07 -15.21 -0.64
C MET A 31 -6.54 -16.61 -1.00
N GLU A 32 -6.36 -17.49 -0.02
CA GLU A 32 -5.97 -18.89 -0.23
C GLU A 32 -7.00 -19.62 -1.10
N ALA A 33 -8.30 -19.44 -0.85
CA ALA A 33 -9.36 -20.00 -1.68
C ALA A 33 -9.36 -19.44 -3.12
N TRP A 34 -9.09 -18.14 -3.28
CA TRP A 34 -8.96 -17.51 -4.60
C TRP A 34 -7.79 -18.10 -5.40
N VAL A 35 -6.64 -18.28 -4.76
CA VAL A 35 -5.44 -18.92 -5.33
C VAL A 35 -5.74 -20.38 -5.68
N ALA A 36 -6.35 -21.14 -4.77
CA ALA A 36 -6.73 -22.53 -5.00
C ALA A 36 -7.72 -22.71 -6.16
N ALA A 37 -8.57 -21.71 -6.41
CA ALA A 37 -9.48 -21.70 -7.56
C ALA A 37 -8.77 -21.43 -8.91
N GLY A 38 -7.45 -21.23 -8.94
CA GLY A 38 -6.69 -21.00 -10.16
C GLY A 38 -6.97 -19.64 -10.81
N LYS A 39 -7.49 -18.67 -10.05
CA LYS A 39 -7.87 -17.34 -10.56
C LYS A 39 -6.75 -16.34 -10.37
N ALA A 40 -6.33 -15.67 -11.45
CA ALA A 40 -5.42 -14.55 -11.35
C ALA A 40 -6.14 -13.33 -10.75
N ALA A 41 -5.50 -12.61 -9.83
CA ALA A 41 -6.01 -11.33 -9.35
C ALA A 41 -5.49 -10.21 -10.25
N VAL A 42 -6.40 -9.52 -10.94
CA VAL A 42 -6.05 -8.49 -11.93
C VAL A 42 -6.58 -7.14 -11.47
N PHE A 43 -5.69 -6.15 -11.45
CA PHE A 43 -6.00 -4.78 -11.06
C PHE A 43 -5.61 -3.80 -12.17
N GLU A 44 -6.40 -2.74 -12.32
CA GLU A 44 -6.04 -1.59 -13.12
C GLU A 44 -5.28 -0.60 -12.26
N LEU A 45 -4.10 -0.19 -12.74
CA LEU A 45 -3.36 0.92 -12.15
C LEU A 45 -3.81 2.19 -12.84
N CYS A 46 -4.37 3.11 -12.07
CA CYS A 46 -4.89 4.38 -12.55
C CYS A 46 -4.21 5.55 -11.82
N VAL A 47 -4.21 6.71 -12.46
CA VAL A 47 -3.68 7.95 -11.91
C VAL A 47 -4.69 9.08 -12.02
N GLN A 48 -4.64 10.00 -11.06
CA GLN A 48 -5.27 11.32 -11.16
C GLN A 48 -4.19 12.40 -11.09
N LEU A 49 -4.28 13.40 -11.95
CA LEU A 49 -3.38 14.54 -11.95
C LEU A 49 -4.03 15.70 -11.19
N ALA A 50 -3.28 16.37 -10.32
CA ALA A 50 -3.81 17.52 -9.61
C ALA A 50 -3.97 18.66 -10.62
N THR A 51 -5.18 19.17 -10.74
CA THR A 51 -5.46 20.41 -11.46
C THR A 51 -6.10 21.41 -10.50
N HIS A 52 -6.08 22.69 -10.85
CA HIS A 52 -6.64 23.71 -9.96
C HIS A 52 -8.15 23.53 -9.75
N GLU A 53 -8.81 22.96 -10.75
CA GLU A 53 -10.26 22.72 -10.82
C GLU A 53 -10.69 21.53 -9.96
N CYS A 54 -9.86 20.48 -9.88
CA CYS A 54 -10.23 19.27 -9.14
C CYS A 54 -10.07 19.42 -7.61
N ILE A 55 -9.42 20.49 -7.16
CA ILE A 55 -9.19 20.80 -5.74
C ILE A 55 -10.27 21.81 -5.30
N PRO A 56 -11.03 21.52 -4.24
CA PRO A 56 -12.08 22.43 -3.78
C PRO A 56 -11.50 23.79 -3.36
N THR A 57 -12.35 24.82 -3.38
CA THR A 57 -11.97 26.16 -2.92
C THR A 57 -11.55 26.11 -1.45
N PRO A 58 -10.36 26.65 -1.09
CA PRO A 58 -9.90 26.70 0.29
C PRO A 58 -10.89 27.45 1.19
N ARG A 59 -11.13 26.95 2.39
CA ARG A 59 -11.90 27.63 3.43
C ARG A 59 -11.00 28.57 4.22
N ALA A 60 -11.59 29.38 5.11
CA ALA A 60 -10.82 30.20 6.03
C ALA A 60 -9.91 29.31 6.89
N GLY A 61 -8.59 29.55 6.81
CA GLY A 61 -7.57 28.76 7.51
C GLY A 61 -6.98 27.59 6.71
N ASP A 62 -7.53 27.25 5.55
CA ASP A 62 -6.91 26.28 4.65
C ASP A 62 -5.69 26.91 3.94
N PRO A 63 -4.66 26.10 3.62
CA PRO A 63 -3.53 26.56 2.83
C PRO A 63 -3.93 26.68 1.34
N PRO A 64 -3.03 27.20 0.47
CA PRO A 64 -3.26 27.22 -0.98
C PRO A 64 -3.58 25.81 -1.52
N LYS A 65 -4.34 25.74 -2.62
CA LYS A 65 -4.81 24.49 -3.22
C LYS A 65 -3.67 23.50 -3.51
N GLU A 66 -2.53 24.00 -3.95
CA GLU A 66 -1.34 23.20 -4.25
C GLU A 66 -0.82 22.48 -3.01
N VAL A 67 -0.90 23.14 -1.84
CA VAL A 67 -0.53 22.57 -0.54
C VAL A 67 -1.61 21.59 -0.08
N MET A 68 -2.89 21.95 -0.19
CA MET A 68 -3.99 21.03 0.14
C MET A 68 -3.88 19.72 -0.65
N ALA A 69 -3.57 19.80 -1.95
CA ALA A 69 -3.41 18.64 -2.81
C ALA A 69 -2.23 17.73 -2.42
N ALA A 70 -1.20 18.29 -1.78
CA ALA A 70 -0.01 17.55 -1.34
C ALA A 70 -0.12 17.04 0.10
N GLU A 71 -0.78 17.77 1.00
CA GLU A 71 -0.77 17.52 2.43
C GLU A 71 -2.05 16.84 2.96
N TYR A 72 -3.22 17.14 2.39
CA TYR A 72 -4.49 16.57 2.87
C TYR A 72 -4.71 15.19 2.29
N CYS A 73 -4.51 14.16 3.12
CA CYS A 73 -4.57 12.75 2.71
C CYS A 73 -5.99 12.22 2.50
N ASP A 74 -6.99 12.88 3.11
CA ASP A 74 -8.42 12.56 3.05
C ASP A 74 -9.19 13.44 2.05
N LEU A 75 -8.52 14.46 1.48
CA LEU A 75 -9.14 15.36 0.52
C LEU A 75 -9.50 14.62 -0.76
N GLN A 76 -10.80 14.43 -1.01
CA GLN A 76 -11.29 13.91 -2.28
C GLN A 76 -11.13 14.96 -3.38
N TRP A 77 -10.66 14.53 -4.56
CA TRP A 77 -10.60 15.40 -5.75
C TRP A 77 -11.83 15.17 -6.61
N ASP A 78 -12.31 16.21 -7.26
CA ASP A 78 -13.40 16.08 -8.24
C ASP A 78 -12.94 15.21 -9.42
N GLU A 79 -13.61 14.07 -9.60
CA GLU A 79 -13.31 13.10 -10.65
C GLU A 79 -13.74 13.59 -12.04
N ALA A 80 -14.66 14.54 -12.14
CA ALA A 80 -15.04 15.14 -13.42
C ALA A 80 -13.92 16.05 -13.96
N ALA A 81 -13.30 16.83 -13.08
CA ALA A 81 -12.16 17.70 -13.41
C ALA A 81 -10.83 16.93 -13.55
N SER A 82 -10.63 15.87 -12.76
CA SER A 82 -9.46 15.00 -12.84
C SER A 82 -9.88 13.53 -12.86
N PRO A 83 -10.21 12.96 -14.03
CA PRO A 83 -10.63 11.58 -14.13
C PRO A 83 -9.46 10.62 -13.85
N TYR A 84 -9.79 9.41 -13.40
CA TYR A 84 -8.82 8.33 -13.28
C TYR A 84 -8.39 7.84 -14.67
N VAL A 85 -7.14 8.11 -15.03
CA VAL A 85 -6.53 7.63 -16.28
C VAL A 85 -5.81 6.32 -16.01
N LYS A 86 -6.19 5.26 -16.73
CA LYS A 86 -5.49 3.97 -16.65
C LYS A 86 -4.09 4.10 -17.24
N VAL A 87 -3.08 3.68 -16.48
CA VAL A 87 -1.66 3.68 -16.90
C VAL A 87 -1.06 2.29 -17.00
N GLY A 88 -1.73 1.28 -16.44
CA GLY A 88 -1.19 -0.07 -16.46
C GLY A 88 -2.16 -1.13 -15.94
N THR A 89 -1.66 -2.35 -15.86
CA THR A 89 -2.39 -3.50 -15.30
C THR A 89 -1.43 -4.28 -14.43
N LEU A 90 -1.87 -4.59 -13.21
CA LEU A 90 -1.14 -5.40 -12.25
C LEU A 90 -1.81 -6.77 -12.19
N THR A 91 -1.02 -7.82 -12.43
CA THR A 91 -1.51 -9.19 -12.42
C THR A 91 -0.75 -9.99 -11.38
N PHE A 92 -1.47 -10.49 -10.39
CA PHE A 92 -0.97 -11.52 -9.48
C PHE A 92 -1.38 -12.87 -10.04
N PRO A 93 -0.43 -13.73 -10.45
CA PRO A 93 -0.74 -15.00 -11.08
C PRO A 93 -1.45 -15.93 -10.09
N ALA A 94 -2.27 -16.82 -10.64
CA ALA A 94 -2.97 -17.85 -9.88
C ALA A 94 -2.03 -18.92 -9.31
N THR A 95 -0.92 -19.17 -10.02
CA THR A 95 0.05 -20.16 -9.57
C THR A 95 0.76 -19.62 -8.34
N PRO A 96 0.72 -20.31 -7.19
CA PRO A 96 1.49 -19.91 -6.04
C PRO A 96 2.96 -19.83 -6.46
N GLN A 97 3.58 -18.66 -6.29
CA GLN A 97 5.03 -18.56 -6.32
C GLN A 97 5.56 -19.41 -5.14
N ALA A 98 6.81 -19.88 -5.24
CA ALA A 98 7.44 -20.69 -4.21
C ALA A 98 7.10 -20.15 -2.81
N ASP A 99 6.66 -21.04 -1.91
CA ASP A 99 6.30 -20.66 -0.56
C ASP A 99 7.55 -20.24 0.22
N LEU A 100 7.87 -18.96 0.14
CA LEU A 100 8.99 -18.36 0.86
C LEU A 100 8.74 -18.28 2.38
N SER A 101 7.57 -18.67 2.89
CA SER A 101 7.31 -18.63 4.33
C SER A 101 8.07 -19.68 5.11
N GLN A 102 8.44 -20.81 4.48
CA GLN A 102 9.28 -21.83 5.11
C GLN A 102 10.74 -21.35 5.24
N ASP A 103 11.26 -20.68 4.21
CA ASP A 103 12.62 -20.12 4.22
C ASP A 103 12.72 -18.79 4.98
N PHE A 104 11.61 -18.04 5.06
CA PHE A 104 11.53 -16.75 5.73
C PHE A 104 10.24 -16.59 6.55
N PRO A 105 10.16 -17.22 7.74
CA PRO A 105 8.96 -17.19 8.58
C PRO A 105 8.54 -15.78 9.03
N TRP A 106 9.44 -14.80 8.93
CA TRP A 106 9.22 -13.40 9.30
C TRP A 106 9.06 -12.44 8.11
N SER A 107 8.98 -12.95 6.87
CA SER A 107 8.93 -12.24 5.59
C SER A 107 9.91 -11.05 5.49
N PRO A 108 10.96 -11.12 4.65
CA PRO A 108 11.92 -10.04 4.48
C PRO A 108 11.33 -8.89 3.63
N LEU A 109 10.04 -8.92 3.31
CA LEU A 109 9.41 -7.86 2.54
C LEU A 109 9.37 -6.57 3.35
N HIS A 110 9.93 -5.51 2.76
CA HIS A 110 9.90 -4.18 3.30
C HIS A 110 9.36 -3.22 2.25
N PHE A 111 8.43 -2.37 2.67
CA PHE A 111 7.87 -1.33 1.81
C PHE A 111 8.26 0.03 2.39
N ASN A 112 8.87 0.88 1.57
CA ASN A 112 9.17 2.25 1.90
C ASN A 112 8.61 3.15 0.80
N ALA A 113 7.73 4.09 1.17
CA ALA A 113 7.10 5.01 0.23
C ALA A 113 8.11 5.90 -0.53
N TRP A 114 9.34 6.02 -0.04
CA TRP A 114 10.43 6.77 -0.68
C TRP A 114 11.37 5.90 -1.53
N ASN A 115 11.15 4.59 -1.60
CA ASN A 115 11.82 3.74 -2.57
C ASN A 115 11.13 3.89 -3.94
N THR A 116 11.40 5.01 -4.60
CA THR A 116 10.73 5.42 -5.84
C THR A 116 11.71 6.14 -6.75
N LEU A 117 11.35 6.31 -8.02
CA LEU A 117 12.11 7.13 -8.96
C LEU A 117 12.08 8.61 -8.54
N PRO A 118 13.13 9.41 -8.83
CA PRO A 118 13.16 10.83 -8.49
C PRO A 118 11.95 11.61 -9.04
N SER A 119 11.49 11.26 -10.25
CA SER A 119 10.30 11.87 -10.88
C SER A 119 8.97 11.51 -10.20
N MET A 120 8.98 10.50 -9.32
CA MET A 120 7.83 10.03 -8.56
C MET A 120 8.02 10.24 -7.05
N ALA A 121 8.93 11.14 -6.66
CA ALA A 121 9.17 11.45 -5.26
C ALA A 121 7.87 11.94 -4.58
N PRO A 122 7.50 11.40 -3.40
CA PRO A 122 6.30 11.84 -2.71
C PRO A 122 6.43 13.29 -2.25
N LEU A 123 5.32 14.02 -2.28
CA LEU A 123 5.23 15.40 -1.82
C LEU A 123 4.59 15.46 -0.43
N GLY A 124 4.82 16.57 0.26
CA GLY A 124 4.20 16.87 1.55
C GLY A 124 4.99 16.41 2.79
N GLN A 125 4.68 17.03 3.92
CA GLN A 125 5.33 16.76 5.21
C GLN A 125 4.97 15.38 5.76
N THR A 126 3.74 14.93 5.57
CA THR A 126 3.32 13.57 5.99
C THR A 126 4.17 12.50 5.31
N PHE A 127 4.40 12.63 4.00
CA PHE A 127 5.31 11.70 3.32
C PHE A 127 6.75 11.88 3.77
N ARG A 128 7.26 13.11 3.96
CA ARG A 128 8.61 13.32 4.51
C ARG A 128 8.80 12.64 5.85
N ALA A 129 7.82 12.73 6.75
CA ALA A 129 7.82 11.99 8.02
C ALA A 129 7.85 10.47 7.79
N ARG A 130 7.03 9.95 6.86
CA ARG A 130 7.05 8.52 6.48
C ARG A 130 8.41 8.05 5.97
N LYS A 131 9.22 8.90 5.33
CA LYS A 131 10.60 8.57 4.93
C LYS A 131 11.43 8.10 6.12
N HIS A 132 11.40 8.91 7.19
CA HIS A 132 12.16 8.67 8.40
C HIS A 132 11.58 7.49 9.18
N ALA A 133 10.26 7.42 9.32
CA ALA A 133 9.58 6.35 10.04
C ALA A 133 9.82 4.97 9.39
N HIS A 134 9.62 4.84 8.07
CA HIS A 134 9.85 3.56 7.39
C HIS A 134 11.32 3.12 7.47
N LYS A 135 12.26 4.06 7.34
CA LYS A 135 13.69 3.73 7.47
C LYS A 135 14.02 3.24 8.88
N ALA A 136 13.67 4.00 9.91
CA ALA A 136 13.96 3.65 11.29
C ALA A 136 13.33 2.29 11.67
N HIS A 137 12.08 2.07 11.26
CA HIS A 137 11.37 0.81 11.52
C HIS A 137 12.04 -0.38 10.81
N THR A 138 12.42 -0.23 9.54
CA THR A 138 13.16 -1.28 8.82
C THR A 138 14.51 -1.57 9.47
N ASP A 139 15.27 -0.54 9.85
CA ASP A 139 16.61 -0.72 10.45
C ASP A 139 16.51 -1.48 11.78
N VAL A 140 15.55 -1.13 12.64
CA VAL A 140 15.29 -1.85 13.90
C VAL A 140 14.83 -3.27 13.65
N ARG A 141 13.86 -3.48 12.75
CA ARG A 141 13.32 -4.81 12.42
C ARG A 141 14.41 -5.73 11.87
N LEU A 142 15.23 -5.23 10.96
CA LEU A 142 16.33 -6.00 10.38
C LEU A 142 17.39 -6.33 11.42
N THR A 143 17.80 -5.36 12.24
CA THR A 143 18.78 -5.58 13.32
C THR A 143 18.26 -6.60 14.33
N HIS A 144 16.96 -6.57 14.64
CA HIS A 144 16.35 -7.50 15.57
C HIS A 144 16.20 -8.91 15.00
N LEU A 145 15.74 -9.06 13.76
CA LEU A 145 15.50 -10.36 13.13
C LEU A 145 16.79 -11.01 12.60
N TYR A 146 17.71 -10.21 12.06
CA TYR A 146 18.88 -10.65 11.30
C TYR A 146 20.21 -10.06 11.79
N GLY A 147 20.22 -9.38 12.94
CA GLY A 147 21.45 -8.86 13.53
C GLY A 147 22.14 -7.78 12.71
N THR A 148 23.40 -7.51 13.03
CA THR A 148 24.23 -6.52 12.35
C THR A 148 24.98 -7.09 11.15
N GLN A 149 24.83 -8.39 10.85
CA GLN A 149 25.48 -9.04 9.71
C GLN A 149 24.46 -9.68 8.76
N PRO A 150 24.60 -9.51 7.44
CA PRO A 150 23.74 -10.19 6.47
C PRO A 150 23.74 -11.71 6.69
N GLY A 151 22.57 -12.29 6.97
CA GLY A 151 22.39 -13.74 7.18
C GLY A 151 22.48 -14.22 8.63
N ALA A 152 22.75 -13.36 9.60
CA ALA A 152 22.80 -13.74 11.02
C ALA A 152 21.40 -13.69 11.66
N MET A 153 20.60 -14.76 11.61
CA MET A 153 19.34 -14.82 12.39
C MET A 153 19.65 -14.61 13.88
N VAL A 154 19.31 -13.45 14.45
CA VAL A 154 19.51 -13.22 15.89
C VAL A 154 18.33 -13.86 16.61
N GLY A 155 18.66 -14.76 17.53
CA GLY A 155 17.71 -15.62 18.22
C GLY A 155 16.56 -14.87 18.89
N LYS A 156 15.42 -15.56 18.91
CA LYS A 156 14.18 -15.33 19.69
C LYS A 156 14.02 -13.95 20.33
N ALA A 157 13.14 -13.14 19.75
CA ALA A 157 12.55 -11.97 20.38
C ALA A 157 11.94 -12.33 21.75
N PRO A 158 12.23 -11.59 22.84
CA PRO A 158 11.63 -11.82 24.14
C PRO A 158 10.41 -10.91 24.35
N PHE A 159 9.29 -11.24 23.72
CA PHE A 159 7.96 -10.83 24.16
C PHE A 159 6.98 -11.98 23.92
#